data_AF-W9Z7H2-F1
#
_entry.id   AF-W9Z7H2-F1
#
_cell.length_a   1.000
_cell.length_b   1.000
_cell.length_c   1.000
_cell.angle_alpha   90.00
_cell.angle_beta   90.00
_cell.angle_gamma   90.00
#
_symmetry.space_group_name_H-M   'P 1'
#
loop_
_entity.id
_entity.type
_entity.pdbx_description
1 polymer ?
#
loop_
_entity_poly.entity_id
_entity_poly.type
_entity_poly.pdbx_seq_one_letter_code
_entity_poly.pdbx_strand_id
1 'polypeptide(L)'
;MADDDIFSRLQLLIDCHAQLLICVQEQCCFALSFKPAQVNEHLRKRHSIPIDDRRRVVRLLKNREPPLLDPANALLRQNESPYDPNLPLFDGFSCKFCDLLTISSQVVSRHVGAEHERRRLELQVKPKAMYEPVYLQAWTKNPIRGRYWIVEYRGTTTRPIGGKDVYSHLRGAFKRERRLQQGLIANEVDTSAKIYTPTFTDLRPWLERTGWEQTYQNFDHGLLRNLTTMPSSLSLNQLCG
;
A
#
# COMPACT_ATOMS: atom_id res chain seq x y z
N MET A 1 -4.13 -13.77 32.07
CA MET A 1 -4.96 -12.55 32.20
C MET A 1 -4.20 -11.33 32.71
N ALA A 2 -3.17 -11.45 33.58
CA ALA A 2 -2.37 -10.29 34.03
C ALA A 2 -1.18 -9.92 33.11
N ASP A 3 -0.79 -10.83 32.20
CA ASP A 3 0.40 -10.65 31.34
C ASP A 3 0.05 -10.00 29.99
N ASP A 4 -1.15 -10.25 29.45
CA ASP A 4 -1.67 -9.50 28.30
C ASP A 4 -1.89 -8.02 28.63
N ASP A 5 -2.13 -7.72 29.92
CA ASP A 5 -2.31 -6.36 30.44
C ASP A 5 -1.03 -5.52 30.32
N ILE A 6 0.16 -6.08 30.62
CA ILE A 6 1.41 -5.33 30.51
C ILE A 6 1.82 -5.08 29.06
N PHE A 7 1.64 -6.07 28.16
CA PHE A 7 1.96 -5.87 26.75
C PHE A 7 1.05 -4.80 26.13
N SER A 8 -0.26 -4.87 26.40
CA SER A 8 -1.23 -3.88 25.93
C SER A 8 -0.93 -2.48 26.47
N ARG A 9 -0.69 -2.35 27.78
CA ARG A 9 -0.35 -1.06 28.43
C ARG A 9 0.93 -0.44 27.87
N LEU A 10 1.92 -1.25 27.53
CA LEU A 10 3.19 -0.80 26.97
C LEU A 10 3.17 -0.67 25.44
N GLN A 11 2.03 -0.93 24.79
CA GLN A 11 1.88 -0.93 23.34
C GLN A 11 2.89 -1.86 22.65
N LEU A 12 2.96 -3.08 23.17
CA LEU A 12 3.70 -4.20 22.62
C LEU A 12 2.71 -5.23 22.11
N LEU A 13 2.89 -5.67 20.87
CA LEU A 13 2.05 -6.68 20.23
C LEU A 13 2.92 -7.90 19.89
N ILE A 14 2.38 -9.09 20.10
CA ILE A 14 3.03 -10.33 19.66
C ILE A 14 2.33 -10.82 18.40
N ASP A 15 3.06 -10.86 17.29
CA ASP A 15 2.58 -11.53 16.07
C ASP A 15 2.78 -13.04 16.27
N CYS A 16 1.69 -13.77 16.45
CA CYS A 16 1.73 -15.20 16.73
C CYS A 16 2.07 -16.05 15.50
N HIS A 17 1.94 -15.52 14.28
CA HIS A 17 2.28 -16.27 13.07
C HIS A 17 3.78 -16.17 12.77
N ALA A 18 4.34 -14.96 12.88
CA ALA A 18 5.77 -14.71 12.68
C ALA A 18 6.60 -14.92 13.95
N GLN A 19 5.94 -15.09 15.11
CA GLN A 19 6.56 -15.17 16.44
C GLN A 19 7.44 -13.96 16.75
N LEU A 20 6.92 -12.76 16.49
CA LEU A 20 7.67 -11.51 16.65
C LEU A 20 7.07 -10.63 17.75
N LEU A 21 7.94 -9.89 18.44
CA LEU A 21 7.55 -8.78 19.31
C LEU A 21 7.55 -7.49 18.50
N ILE A 22 6.42 -6.80 18.42
CA ILE A 22 6.24 -5.55 17.69
C ILE A 22 5.99 -4.42 18.69
N CYS A 23 6.74 -3.32 18.58
CA CYS A 23 6.41 -2.09 19.27
C CYS A 23 5.44 -1.30 18.41
N VAL A 24 4.20 -1.10 18.89
CA VAL A 24 3.12 -0.46 18.15
C VAL A 24 2.91 1.01 18.53
N GLN A 25 3.82 1.59 19.31
CA GLN A 25 3.85 3.03 19.53
C GLN A 25 4.11 3.76 18.20
N GLU A 26 3.42 4.89 17.98
CA GLU A 26 3.38 5.62 16.70
C GLU A 26 4.77 5.94 16.11
N GLN A 27 5.75 6.26 16.95
CA GLN A 27 7.12 6.59 16.54
C GLN A 27 7.96 5.35 16.18
N CYS A 28 7.49 4.16 16.53
CA CYS A 28 8.15 2.89 16.31
C CYS A 28 7.47 2.15 15.16
N CYS A 29 6.39 1.43 15.43
CA CYS A 29 5.71 0.54 14.48
C CYS A 29 6.70 -0.39 13.76
N PHE A 30 7.47 -1.19 14.50
CA PHE A 30 8.36 -2.21 13.95
C PHE A 30 8.63 -3.36 14.93
N ALA A 31 9.03 -4.51 14.40
CA ALA A 31 9.44 -5.68 15.14
C ALA A 31 10.81 -5.50 15.81
N LEU A 32 10.88 -5.86 17.08
CA LEU A 32 12.08 -5.84 17.91
C LEU A 32 12.75 -7.22 17.89
N SER A 33 14.07 -7.22 18.08
CA SER A 33 14.75 -8.44 18.51
C SER A 33 14.27 -8.81 19.92
N PHE A 34 13.83 -10.04 20.12
CA PHE A 34 13.33 -10.52 21.42
C PHE A 34 14.43 -10.66 22.50
N LYS A 35 15.69 -10.45 22.12
CA LYS A 35 16.84 -10.54 23.03
C LYS A 35 16.65 -9.57 24.21
N PRO A 36 16.80 -10.02 25.47
CA PRO A 36 16.56 -9.21 26.66
C PRO A 36 17.25 -7.84 26.65
N ALA A 37 18.51 -7.79 26.21
CA ALA A 37 19.28 -6.54 26.14
C ALA A 37 18.67 -5.56 25.14
N GLN A 38 18.21 -6.03 23.98
CA GLN A 38 17.64 -5.20 22.93
C GLN A 38 16.26 -4.67 23.32
N VAL A 39 15.40 -5.52 23.86
CA VAL A 39 14.08 -5.11 24.36
C VAL A 39 14.22 -4.10 25.50
N ASN A 40 15.10 -4.37 26.46
CA ASN A 40 15.32 -3.48 27.60
C ASN A 40 15.84 -2.11 27.15
N GLU A 41 16.81 -2.10 26.24
CA GLU A 41 17.40 -0.87 25.72
C GLU A 41 16.39 -0.06 24.90
N HIS A 42 15.61 -0.71 24.05
CA HIS A 42 14.55 -0.07 23.28
C HIS A 42 13.52 0.59 24.22
N LEU A 43 12.94 -0.17 25.15
CA LEU A 43 11.95 0.35 26.10
C LEU A 43 12.49 1.48 26.97
N ARG A 44 13.77 1.42 27.35
CA ARG A 44 14.44 2.47 28.13
C ARG A 44 14.65 3.74 27.33
N LYS A 45 15.27 3.63 26.14
CA LYS A 45 15.71 4.80 25.36
C LYS A 45 14.59 5.44 24.54
N ARG A 46 13.64 4.65 24.04
CA ARG A 46 12.57 5.14 23.15
C ARG A 46 11.31 5.55 23.91
N HIS A 47 11.06 4.91 25.05
CA HIS A 47 9.79 5.03 25.77
C HIS A 47 9.95 5.34 27.26
N SER A 48 11.19 5.45 27.77
CA SER A 48 11.48 5.74 29.17
C SER A 48 10.76 4.82 30.18
N ILE A 49 10.52 3.56 29.81
CA ILE A 49 9.78 2.62 30.66
C ILE A 49 10.55 2.32 31.95
N PRO A 50 9.88 2.32 33.12
CA PRO A 50 10.51 1.97 34.40
C PRO A 50 11.19 0.59 34.40
N ILE A 51 12.19 0.42 35.25
CA ILE A 51 13.00 -0.80 35.27
C ILE A 51 12.18 -2.05 35.64
N ASP A 52 11.19 -1.93 36.52
CA ASP A 52 10.40 -3.06 36.98
C ASP A 52 9.44 -3.58 35.90
N ASP A 53 8.81 -2.67 35.15
CA ASP A 53 8.01 -3.00 33.98
C ASP A 53 8.88 -3.67 32.90
N ARG A 54 10.08 -3.12 32.61
CA ARG A 54 11.02 -3.75 31.66
C ARG A 54 11.44 -5.16 32.10
N ARG A 55 11.76 -5.35 33.38
CA ARG A 55 12.12 -6.66 33.95
C ARG A 55 10.95 -7.64 33.85
N ARG A 56 9.73 -7.18 34.10
CA ARG A 56 8.52 -7.99 33.95
C ARG A 56 8.33 -8.44 32.50
N VAL A 57 8.40 -7.52 31.53
CA VAL A 57 8.35 -7.86 30.10
C VAL A 57 9.40 -8.92 29.73
N VAL A 58 10.67 -8.70 30.09
CA VAL A 58 11.75 -9.66 29.77
C VAL A 58 11.50 -11.04 30.37
N ARG A 59 10.96 -11.14 31.59
CA ARG A 59 10.61 -12.43 32.21
C ARG A 59 9.51 -13.14 31.44
N LEU A 60 8.46 -12.42 31.02
CA LEU A 60 7.37 -12.99 30.23
C LEU A 60 7.85 -13.50 28.88
N LEU A 61 8.70 -12.73 28.20
CA LEU A 61 9.27 -13.14 26.89
C LEU A 61 10.16 -14.39 27.01
N LYS A 62 10.91 -14.53 28.11
CA LYS A 62 11.77 -15.71 28.35
C LYS A 62 10.97 -16.99 28.59
N ASN A 63 9.82 -16.88 29.25
CA ASN A 63 9.00 -18.03 29.63
C ASN A 63 7.92 -18.37 28.59
N ARG A 64 7.91 -17.68 27.45
CA ARG A 64 6.88 -17.86 26.42
C ARG A 64 7.16 -19.11 25.59
N GLU A 65 6.10 -19.86 25.33
CA GLU A 65 6.07 -20.93 24.34
C GLU A 65 5.00 -20.65 23.28
N PRO A 66 5.30 -20.79 21.98
CA PRO A 66 6.64 -21.01 21.42
C PRO A 66 7.58 -19.79 21.60
N PRO A 67 8.91 -19.97 21.47
CA PRO A 67 9.85 -18.86 21.59
C PRO A 67 9.67 -17.86 20.44
N LEU A 68 9.97 -16.59 20.71
CA LEU A 68 10.00 -15.57 19.68
C LEU A 68 11.23 -15.73 18.77
N LEU A 69 11.09 -15.25 17.55
CA LEU A 69 12.13 -15.21 16.53
C LEU A 69 12.75 -13.82 16.43
N ASP A 70 13.96 -13.77 15.89
CA ASP A 70 14.55 -12.49 15.47
C ASP A 70 13.90 -12.05 14.14
N PRO A 71 13.59 -10.75 13.95
CA PRO A 71 13.01 -10.25 12.69
C PRO A 71 13.80 -10.62 11.44
N ALA A 72 15.12 -10.83 11.54
CA ALA A 72 15.95 -11.27 10.43
C ALA A 72 15.62 -12.71 9.96
N ASN A 73 15.12 -13.55 10.86
CA ASN A 73 14.87 -14.97 10.63
C ASN A 73 13.38 -15.30 10.49
N ALA A 74 12.49 -14.41 10.91
CA ALA A 74 11.06 -14.62 10.82
C ALA A 74 10.58 -14.72 9.36
N LEU A 75 9.57 -15.56 9.15
CA LEU A 75 8.91 -15.70 7.86
C LEU A 75 8.34 -14.35 7.40
N LEU A 76 8.44 -14.06 6.11
CA LEU A 76 7.78 -12.91 5.53
C LEU A 76 6.30 -13.24 5.33
N ARG A 77 5.45 -12.21 5.44
CA ARG A 77 4.07 -12.35 5.00
C ARG A 77 4.06 -12.57 3.49
N GLN A 78 2.99 -13.19 3.01
CA GLN A 78 2.78 -13.35 1.58
C GLN A 78 2.58 -11.98 0.93
N ASN A 79 2.96 -11.88 -0.34
CA ASN A 79 2.62 -10.72 -1.15
C ASN A 79 1.09 -10.55 -1.20
N GLU A 80 0.65 -9.30 -1.32
CA GLU A 80 -0.77 -8.92 -1.34
C GLU A 80 -1.47 -9.17 0.00
N SER A 81 -0.70 -9.37 1.08
CA SER A 81 -1.27 -9.37 2.42
C SER A 81 -1.88 -8.01 2.78
N PRO A 82 -2.91 -8.00 3.66
CA PRO A 82 -3.49 -6.76 4.14
C PRO A 82 -2.45 -5.86 4.80
N TYR A 83 -2.53 -4.56 4.52
CA TYR A 83 -1.72 -3.55 5.19
C TYR A 83 -1.90 -3.60 6.72
N ASP A 84 -0.76 -3.67 7.44
CA ASP A 84 -0.72 -3.64 8.89
C ASP A 84 -0.28 -2.25 9.40
N PRO A 85 -1.14 -1.50 10.13
CA PRO A 85 -0.79 -0.17 10.62
C PRO A 85 0.34 -0.19 11.67
N ASN A 86 0.66 -1.34 12.26
CA ASN A 86 1.70 -1.49 13.26
C ASN A 86 3.08 -1.73 12.69
N LEU A 87 3.21 -1.74 11.35
CA LEU A 87 4.44 -2.00 10.62
C LEU A 87 4.79 -0.84 9.69
N PRO A 88 6.09 -0.66 9.37
CA PRO A 88 6.50 0.40 8.48
C PRO A 88 5.97 0.16 7.06
N LEU A 89 5.41 1.21 6.46
CA LEU A 89 5.01 1.25 5.06
C LEU A 89 6.09 1.96 4.25
N PHE A 90 6.48 1.36 3.13
CA PHE A 90 7.45 1.92 2.21
C PHE A 90 6.86 2.07 0.82
N ASP A 91 7.24 3.16 0.16
CA ASP A 91 7.08 3.33 -1.27
C ASP A 91 8.20 2.59 -1.98
N GLY A 92 7.87 1.50 -2.68
CA GLY A 92 8.85 0.62 -3.28
C GLY A 92 8.58 0.28 -4.74
N PHE A 93 9.33 -0.71 -5.21
CA PHE A 93 9.32 -1.21 -6.58
C PHE A 93 9.44 -2.74 -6.57
N SER A 94 8.63 -3.38 -7.40
CA SER A 94 8.73 -4.80 -7.73
C SER A 94 9.26 -4.97 -9.14
N CYS A 95 10.16 -5.93 -9.34
CA CYS A 95 10.49 -6.41 -10.68
C CYS A 95 9.32 -7.24 -11.23
N LYS A 96 8.99 -7.09 -12.51
CA LYS A 96 7.90 -7.87 -13.14
C LYS A 96 8.33 -9.28 -13.60
N PHE A 97 9.60 -9.64 -13.43
CA PHE A 97 10.17 -10.88 -13.97
C PHE A 97 10.86 -11.77 -12.96
N CYS A 98 11.04 -11.30 -11.73
CA CYS A 98 11.60 -12.05 -10.62
C CYS A 98 11.13 -11.46 -9.30
N ASP A 99 11.49 -12.12 -8.20
CA ASP A 99 11.02 -11.78 -6.85
C ASP A 99 11.74 -10.57 -6.22
N LEU A 100 12.48 -9.79 -6.99
CA LEU A 100 13.18 -8.62 -6.45
C LEU A 100 12.18 -7.55 -6.00
N LEU A 101 12.23 -7.21 -4.72
CA LEU A 101 11.58 -6.05 -4.10
C LEU A 101 12.62 -5.07 -3.56
N THR A 102 12.41 -3.78 -3.78
CA THR A 102 13.30 -2.73 -3.25
C THR A 102 12.59 -1.40 -3.09
N ILE A 103 13.08 -0.57 -2.16
CA ILE A 103 12.62 0.81 -1.98
C ILE A 103 13.37 1.80 -2.88
N SER A 104 14.41 1.36 -3.60
CA SER A 104 15.25 2.23 -4.43
C SER A 104 14.99 2.05 -5.92
N SER A 105 14.56 3.13 -6.57
CA SER A 105 14.36 3.18 -8.03
C SER A 105 15.66 2.94 -8.81
N GLN A 106 16.79 3.36 -8.26
CA GLN A 106 18.12 3.14 -8.85
C GLN A 106 18.48 1.65 -8.79
N VAL A 107 18.22 1.00 -7.65
CA VAL A 107 18.51 -0.44 -7.47
C VAL A 107 17.70 -1.27 -8.46
N VAL A 108 16.38 -1.04 -8.57
CA VAL A 108 15.54 -1.82 -9.50
C VAL A 108 15.89 -1.54 -10.96
N SER A 109 16.22 -0.29 -11.31
CA SER A 109 16.60 0.06 -12.69
C SER A 109 17.92 -0.62 -13.10
N ARG A 110 18.92 -0.62 -12.21
CA ARG A 110 20.19 -1.32 -12.44
C ARG A 110 19.99 -2.83 -12.51
N HIS A 111 19.16 -3.39 -11.64
CA HIS A 111 18.83 -4.82 -11.67
C HIS A 111 18.23 -5.24 -13.01
N VAL A 112 17.24 -4.51 -13.53
CA VAL A 112 16.64 -4.82 -14.83
C VAL A 112 17.68 -4.80 -15.96
N GLY A 113 18.57 -3.80 -15.96
CA GLY A 113 19.64 -3.71 -16.97
C GLY A 113 20.71 -4.79 -16.83
N ALA A 114 20.87 -5.41 -15.66
CA ALA A 114 21.82 -6.50 -15.44
C ALA A 114 21.21 -7.88 -15.73
N GLU A 115 20.04 -8.15 -15.16
CA GLU A 115 19.44 -9.49 -15.12
C GLU A 115 18.37 -9.71 -16.22
N HIS A 116 17.82 -8.63 -16.77
CA HIS A 116 16.64 -8.68 -17.65
C HIS A 116 16.80 -7.89 -18.95
N GLU A 117 18.03 -7.52 -19.32
CA GLU A 117 18.30 -6.70 -20.50
C GLU A 117 17.87 -7.37 -21.81
N ARG A 118 18.19 -8.66 -21.98
CA ARG A 118 17.76 -9.43 -23.16
C ARG A 118 16.25 -9.40 -23.33
N ARG A 119 15.52 -9.69 -22.26
CA ARG A 119 14.04 -9.70 -22.25
C ARG A 119 13.47 -8.30 -22.52
N ARG A 120 14.10 -7.25 -22.00
CA ARG A 120 13.72 -5.86 -22.25
C ARG A 120 13.83 -5.51 -23.74
N LEU A 121 14.91 -5.93 -24.40
CA LEU A 121 15.14 -5.71 -25.83
C LEU A 121 14.13 -6.51 -26.69
N GLU A 122 13.85 -7.76 -26.34
CA GLU A 122 12.84 -8.60 -27.00
C GLU A 122 11.45 -7.98 -26.95
N LEU A 123 11.06 -7.43 -25.80
CA LEU A 123 9.78 -6.74 -25.63
C LEU A 123 9.75 -5.32 -26.21
N GLN A 124 10.89 -4.79 -26.67
CA GLN A 124 11.04 -3.43 -27.19
C GLN A 124 10.52 -2.33 -26.24
N VAL A 125 10.68 -2.54 -24.94
CA VAL A 125 10.20 -1.61 -23.91
C VAL A 125 11.31 -0.82 -23.23
N LYS A 126 10.93 0.33 -22.67
CA LYS A 126 11.82 1.14 -21.83
C LYS A 126 12.09 0.43 -20.49
N PRO A 127 13.27 0.64 -19.86
CA PRO A 127 13.60 0.01 -18.57
C PRO A 127 12.54 0.23 -17.47
N LYS A 128 11.92 1.43 -17.43
CA LYS A 128 10.87 1.76 -16.46
C LYS A 128 9.60 0.92 -16.59
N ALA A 129 9.37 0.26 -17.72
CA ALA A 129 8.21 -0.62 -17.90
C ALA A 129 8.42 -2.01 -17.28
N MET A 130 9.67 -2.36 -16.94
CA MET A 130 10.08 -3.68 -16.45
C MET A 130 9.94 -3.86 -14.93
N TYR A 131 9.61 -2.79 -14.24
CA TYR A 131 9.27 -2.79 -12.83
C TYR A 131 8.05 -1.92 -12.61
N GLU A 132 7.41 -2.07 -11.46
CA GLU A 132 6.27 -1.26 -11.09
C GLU A 132 6.40 -0.72 -9.67
N PRO A 133 5.90 0.51 -9.44
CA PRO A 133 5.77 1.04 -8.10
C PRO A 133 4.73 0.25 -7.29
N VAL A 134 5.10 -0.17 -6.09
CA VAL A 134 4.26 -0.95 -5.17
C VAL A 134 4.36 -0.40 -3.75
N TYR A 135 3.42 -0.81 -2.90
CA TYR A 135 3.51 -0.59 -1.46
C TYR A 135 4.16 -1.79 -0.81
N LEU A 136 5.21 -1.56 -0.03
CA LEU A 136 5.97 -2.59 0.67
C LEU A 136 5.81 -2.45 2.17
N GLN A 137 5.76 -3.58 2.89
CA GLN A 137 6.00 -3.63 4.32
C GLN A 137 7.20 -4.52 4.63
N ALA A 138 7.77 -4.30 5.81
CA ALA A 138 8.82 -5.12 6.36
C ALA A 138 8.65 -5.23 7.87
N TRP A 139 9.28 -6.24 8.48
CA TRP A 139 9.28 -6.35 9.94
C TRP A 139 10.04 -5.20 10.62
N THR A 140 11.06 -4.63 9.98
CA THR A 140 11.92 -3.61 10.58
C THR A 140 12.02 -2.35 9.70
N LYS A 141 12.46 -1.24 10.28
CA LYS A 141 12.67 0.02 9.54
C LYS A 141 13.78 -0.07 8.48
N ASN A 142 14.78 -0.91 8.71
CA ASN A 142 15.93 -1.11 7.83
C ASN A 142 16.13 -2.61 7.60
N PRO A 143 15.31 -3.26 6.76
CA PRO A 143 15.39 -4.69 6.56
C PRO A 143 16.66 -5.06 5.80
N ILE A 144 17.45 -5.96 6.38
CA ILE A 144 18.64 -6.51 5.76
C ILE A 144 18.22 -7.33 4.53
N ARG A 145 18.98 -7.20 3.42
CA ARG A 145 18.75 -7.95 2.16
C ARG A 145 17.36 -7.74 1.53
N GLY A 146 16.71 -6.61 1.80
CA GLY A 146 15.45 -6.29 1.13
C GLY A 146 14.30 -7.22 1.47
N ARG A 147 14.23 -7.69 2.73
CA ARG A 147 13.15 -8.51 3.28
C ARG A 147 11.83 -7.74 3.38
N TYR A 148 11.22 -7.51 2.22
CA TYR A 148 9.94 -6.86 2.04
C TYR A 148 8.87 -7.85 1.57
N TRP A 149 7.62 -7.48 1.69
CA TRP A 149 6.49 -8.08 0.97
C TRP A 149 5.57 -6.97 0.45
N ILE A 150 4.86 -7.25 -0.63
CA ILE A 150 3.88 -6.32 -1.22
C ILE A 150 2.62 -6.34 -0.37
N VAL A 151 2.00 -5.18 -0.16
CA VAL A 151 0.73 -5.06 0.56
C VAL A 151 -0.33 -4.34 -0.26
N GLU A 152 -1.59 -4.74 -0.03
CA GLU A 152 -2.72 -3.94 -0.49
C GLU A 152 -2.87 -2.71 0.43
N TYR A 153 -2.77 -1.52 -0.16
CA TYR A 153 -2.95 -0.28 0.57
C TYR A 153 -4.02 0.58 -0.08
N ARG A 154 -5.10 0.84 0.67
CA ARG A 154 -6.26 1.65 0.24
C ARG A 154 -6.96 1.11 -1.01
N GLY A 155 -7.13 -0.21 -1.12
CA GLY A 155 -7.81 -0.84 -2.25
C GLY A 155 -6.93 -1.01 -3.48
N THR A 156 -5.62 -0.77 -3.38
CA THR A 156 -4.67 -0.87 -4.50
C THR A 156 -3.37 -1.55 -4.08
N THR A 157 -2.91 -2.52 -4.84
CA THR A 157 -1.59 -3.17 -4.70
C THR A 157 -0.51 -2.43 -5.50
N THR A 158 -0.89 -1.81 -6.62
CA THR A 158 -0.01 -0.94 -7.42
C THR A 158 -0.08 0.50 -6.94
N ARG A 159 1.08 1.12 -6.71
CA ARG A 159 1.15 2.55 -6.36
C ARG A 159 1.07 3.37 -7.65
N PRO A 160 0.13 4.31 -7.82
CA PRO A 160 0.05 5.11 -9.05
C PRO A 160 1.36 5.88 -9.31
N ILE A 161 1.78 5.87 -10.57
CA ILE A 161 3.03 6.51 -11.03
C ILE A 161 2.91 8.03 -10.83
N GLY A 162 3.82 8.64 -10.06
CA GLY A 162 3.84 10.09 -9.83
C GLY A 162 4.19 10.54 -8.40
N GLY A 163 4.31 9.61 -7.45
CA GLY A 163 4.73 9.95 -6.08
C GLY A 163 3.64 10.63 -5.24
N LYS A 164 4.04 11.15 -4.07
CA LYS A 164 3.13 11.72 -3.06
C LYS A 164 2.31 12.90 -3.58
N ASP A 165 2.88 13.67 -4.50
CA ASP A 165 2.31 14.93 -5.00
C ASP A 165 1.18 14.65 -5.99
N VAL A 166 1.42 13.74 -6.94
CA VAL A 166 0.40 13.24 -7.86
C VAL A 166 -0.69 12.49 -7.08
N TYR A 167 -0.33 11.71 -6.06
CA TYR A 167 -1.30 11.06 -5.21
C TYR A 167 -2.18 12.04 -4.41
N SER A 168 -1.59 13.13 -3.90
CA SER A 168 -2.33 14.19 -3.20
C SER A 168 -3.29 14.91 -4.17
N HIS A 169 -2.84 15.16 -5.39
CA HIS A 169 -3.67 15.71 -6.46
C HIS A 169 -4.83 14.79 -6.85
N LEU A 170 -4.56 13.50 -7.11
CA LEU A 170 -5.57 12.50 -7.45
C LEU A 170 -6.56 12.29 -6.31
N ARG A 171 -6.12 12.28 -5.05
CA ARG A 171 -7.02 12.24 -3.89
C ARG A 171 -7.94 13.45 -3.86
N GLY A 172 -7.44 14.63 -4.21
CA GLY A 172 -8.26 15.83 -4.40
C GLY A 172 -9.30 15.64 -5.49
N ALA A 173 -8.91 15.08 -6.64
CA ALA A 173 -9.81 14.78 -7.76
C ALA A 173 -10.90 13.77 -7.36
N PHE A 174 -10.55 12.64 -6.75
CA PHE A 174 -11.51 11.63 -6.28
C PHE A 174 -12.45 12.17 -5.21
N LYS A 175 -11.98 13.02 -4.29
CA LYS A 175 -12.84 13.68 -3.30
C LYS A 175 -13.85 14.62 -3.95
N ARG A 176 -13.44 15.35 -5.01
CA ARG A 176 -14.36 16.21 -5.78
C ARG A 176 -15.38 15.35 -6.53
N GLU A 177 -14.95 14.31 -7.21
CA GLU A 177 -15.84 13.40 -7.94
C GLU A 177 -16.87 12.74 -7.04
N ARG A 178 -16.45 12.24 -5.87
CA ARG A 178 -17.35 11.65 -4.88
C ARG A 178 -18.36 12.66 -4.33
N ARG A 179 -17.98 13.94 -4.16
CA ARG A 179 -18.92 15.01 -3.78
C ARG A 179 -19.94 15.28 -4.89
N LEU A 180 -19.52 15.23 -6.15
CA LEU A 180 -20.44 15.36 -7.29
C LEU A 180 -21.42 14.19 -7.33
N GLN A 181 -20.94 12.95 -7.18
CA GLN A 181 -21.80 11.76 -7.13
C GLN A 181 -22.76 11.78 -5.93
N GLN A 182 -22.31 12.19 -4.75
CA GLN A 182 -23.17 12.33 -3.57
C GLN A 182 -24.19 13.47 -3.71
N GLY A 183 -23.82 14.56 -4.40
CA GLY A 183 -24.73 15.64 -4.76
C GLY A 183 -25.78 15.21 -5.79
N LEU A 184 -25.42 14.31 -6.71
CA LEU A 184 -26.37 13.71 -7.66
C LEU A 184 -27.37 12.79 -6.96
N ILE A 185 -26.92 11.96 -6.01
CA ILE A 185 -27.79 11.06 -5.24
C ILE A 185 -28.71 11.82 -4.27
N ALA A 186 -28.23 12.93 -3.67
CA ALA A 186 -29.05 13.78 -2.80
C ALA A 186 -30.12 14.57 -3.56
N ASN A 187 -29.86 14.93 -4.82
CA ASN A 187 -30.80 15.68 -5.68
C ASN A 187 -31.83 14.78 -6.39
N GLU A 188 -31.75 13.44 -6.29
CA GLU A 188 -32.78 12.55 -6.82
C GLU A 188 -34.01 12.41 -5.89
N VAL A 189 -33.91 12.86 -4.63
CA VAL A 189 -35.00 12.73 -3.64
C VAL A 189 -35.92 13.96 -3.58
N ASP A 190 -35.53 15.10 -4.16
CA ASP A 190 -36.33 16.33 -4.10
C ASP A 190 -36.56 16.90 -5.50
N THR A 191 -37.78 16.74 -5.99
CA THR A 191 -38.19 17.21 -7.32
C THR A 191 -38.39 18.73 -7.31
N SER A 192 -37.92 19.40 -8.37
CA SER A 192 -38.25 20.79 -8.75
C SER A 192 -37.53 21.93 -7.99
N ALA A 193 -36.20 22.00 -8.07
CA ALA A 193 -35.50 23.28 -8.03
C ALA A 193 -34.27 23.25 -8.95
N LYS A 194 -34.09 24.32 -9.74
CA LYS A 194 -33.09 24.48 -10.81
C LYS A 194 -31.77 23.77 -10.53
N ILE A 195 -31.56 22.69 -11.28
CA ILE A 195 -30.30 21.97 -11.42
C ILE A 195 -29.21 22.99 -11.79
N TYR A 196 -28.28 23.30 -10.87
CA TYR A 196 -27.02 23.92 -11.25
C TYR A 196 -26.11 22.82 -11.78
N THR A 197 -26.44 22.33 -12.98
CA THR A 197 -25.51 21.58 -13.82
C THR A 197 -24.36 22.53 -14.10
N PRO A 198 -23.10 22.21 -13.75
CA PRO A 198 -21.97 22.92 -14.32
C PRO A 198 -22.16 22.78 -15.83
N THR A 199 -22.45 23.90 -16.48
CA THR A 199 -22.85 23.84 -17.88
C THR A 199 -21.61 23.39 -18.63
N PHE A 200 -21.76 22.49 -19.59
CA PHE A 200 -20.70 21.97 -20.46
C PHE A 200 -19.73 23.08 -20.97
N THR A 201 -20.20 24.32 -21.00
CA THR A 201 -19.44 25.57 -21.18
C THR A 201 -18.21 25.76 -20.29
N ASP A 202 -18.21 25.30 -19.03
CA ASP A 202 -17.10 25.52 -18.08
C ASP A 202 -15.86 24.65 -18.37
N LEU A 203 -16.01 23.61 -19.21
CA LEU A 203 -14.94 22.70 -19.64
C LEU A 203 -14.44 22.97 -21.07
N ARG A 204 -15.12 23.86 -21.82
CA ARG A 204 -14.80 24.21 -23.21
C ARG A 204 -13.35 24.66 -23.46
N PRO A 205 -12.70 25.46 -22.60
CA PRO A 205 -11.40 26.05 -22.94
C PRO A 205 -10.26 25.04 -23.18
N TRP A 206 -10.37 23.83 -22.64
CA TRP A 206 -9.39 22.76 -22.83
C TRP A 206 -9.84 21.73 -23.88
N LEU A 207 -11.14 21.37 -23.88
CA LEU A 207 -11.73 20.46 -24.86
C LEU A 207 -11.69 21.02 -26.29
N GLU A 208 -11.95 22.31 -26.47
CA GLU A 208 -11.83 22.99 -27.78
C GLU A 208 -10.37 23.08 -28.23
N ARG A 209 -9.45 23.41 -27.30
CA ARG A 209 -8.02 23.61 -27.62
C ARG A 209 -7.30 22.33 -27.99
N THR A 210 -7.77 21.19 -27.47
CA THR A 210 -7.21 19.87 -27.76
C THR A 210 -7.97 19.15 -28.88
N GLY A 211 -9.01 19.77 -29.44
CA GLY A 211 -9.78 19.24 -30.58
C GLY A 211 -10.55 17.96 -30.28
N TRP A 212 -10.81 17.65 -29.01
CA TRP A 212 -11.46 16.38 -28.63
C TRP A 212 -12.90 16.31 -29.15
N GLU A 213 -13.63 17.42 -29.14
CA GLU A 213 -14.98 17.45 -29.73
C GLU A 213 -14.96 17.06 -31.21
N GLN A 214 -14.05 17.62 -31.99
CA GLN A 214 -13.89 17.30 -33.41
C GLN A 214 -13.39 15.87 -33.64
N THR A 215 -12.50 15.38 -32.76
CA THR A 215 -11.95 14.03 -32.84
C THR A 215 -13.02 12.97 -32.64
N TYR A 216 -13.98 13.23 -31.74
CA TYR A 216 -14.99 12.25 -31.34
C TYR A 216 -16.41 12.55 -31.86
N GLN A 217 -16.61 13.62 -32.63
CA GLN A 217 -17.92 14.05 -33.15
C GLN A 217 -18.67 12.96 -33.92
N ASN A 218 -17.94 12.10 -34.63
CA ASN A 218 -18.47 11.03 -35.46
C ASN A 218 -18.30 9.63 -34.84
N PHE A 219 -17.87 9.55 -33.58
CA PHE A 219 -17.70 8.29 -32.88
C PHE A 219 -18.97 7.94 -32.10
N ASP A 220 -19.32 6.66 -32.09
CA ASP A 220 -20.41 6.17 -31.25
C ASP A 220 -20.02 6.31 -29.78
N HIS A 221 -20.54 7.36 -29.14
CA HIS A 221 -20.34 7.62 -27.72
C HIS A 221 -20.90 6.48 -26.83
N GLY A 222 -21.89 5.73 -27.34
CA GLY A 222 -22.40 4.51 -26.70
C GLY A 222 -21.34 3.42 -26.66
N LEU A 223 -20.64 3.19 -27.77
CA LEU A 223 -19.51 2.25 -27.85
C LEU A 223 -18.39 2.65 -26.87
N LEU A 224 -17.98 3.93 -26.85
CA LEU A 224 -16.93 4.42 -25.94
C LEU A 224 -17.32 4.26 -24.46
N ARG A 225 -18.59 4.45 -24.12
CA ARG A 225 -19.12 4.23 -22.77
C ARG A 225 -19.12 2.74 -22.41
N ASN A 226 -19.41 1.86 -23.37
CA ASN A 226 -19.36 0.42 -23.18
C ASN A 226 -17.92 -0.11 -23.02
N LEU A 227 -16.93 0.56 -23.63
CA LEU A 227 -15.51 0.23 -23.45
C LEU A 227 -14.95 0.65 -22.09
N THR A 228 -15.57 1.62 -21.42
CA THR A 228 -15.14 2.13 -20.11
C THR A 228 -15.88 1.49 -18.95
N THR A 229 -16.95 0.73 -19.22
CA THR A 229 -17.62 -0.07 -18.20
C THR A 229 -16.85 -1.37 -17.98
N MET A 230 -16.38 -1.56 -16.75
CA MET A 230 -15.78 -2.84 -16.34
C MET A 230 -16.82 -3.95 -16.51
N PRO A 231 -16.49 -5.08 -17.15
CA PRO A 231 -17.41 -6.20 -17.25
C PRO A 231 -17.79 -6.63 -15.83
N SER A 232 -19.08 -6.66 -15.55
CA SER A 232 -19.62 -7.11 -14.28
C SER A 232 -19.20 -8.58 -14.08
N SER A 233 -18.86 -8.97 -12.85
CA SER A 233 -18.42 -10.32 -12.48
C SER A 233 -19.40 -11.44 -12.86
N LEU A 234 -20.63 -11.10 -13.27
CA LEU A 234 -21.66 -12.01 -13.75
C LEU A 234 -21.49 -12.40 -15.24
N SER A 235 -20.71 -11.65 -16.02
CA SER A 235 -20.55 -11.86 -17.48
C SER A 235 -19.49 -12.90 -17.85
N LEU A 236 -18.62 -13.29 -16.90
CA LEU A 236 -17.52 -14.23 -17.12
C LEU A 236 -17.94 -15.71 -17.02
N ASN A 237 -19.15 -16.00 -16.51
CA ASN A 237 -19.64 -17.37 -16.34
C ASN A 237 -20.48 -17.90 -17.52
N GLN A 238 -20.63 -17.15 -18.61
CA GLN A 238 -21.41 -17.58 -19.78
C GLN A 238 -20.59 -17.87 -21.05
N LEU A 239 -19.25 -17.84 -20.97
CA LEU A 239 -18.37 -18.26 -22.07
C LEU A 239 -17.70 -19.63 -21.84
N CYS A 240 -18.02 -20.28 -20.72
CA CYS A 240 -17.69 -21.67 -20.43
C CYS A 240 -18.96 -22.40 -19.98
N GLY A 241 -19.84 -22.71 -20.93
CA GLY A 241 -21.04 -23.53 -20.77
C GLY A 241 -21.42 -24.14 -22.09
#